data_AF-A0A7X8DZS9-F1
#
_entry.id   AF-A0A7X8DZS9-F1
#
_cell.length_a   1.000
_cell.length_b   1.000
_cell.length_c   1.000
_cell.angle_alpha   90.00
_cell.angle_beta   90.00
_cell.angle_gamma   90.00
#
_symmetry.space_group_name_H-M   'P 1'
#
loop_
_entity.id
_entity.type
_entity.pdbx_description
1 polymer ?
#
loop_
_entity_poly.entity_id
_entity_poly.type
_entity_poly.pdbx_seq_one_letter_code
_entity_poly.pdbx_strand_id
1 'polypeptide(L)' 'MSDAFSNQETQTMFEHIKDTQPQQLISDAKEIRQGYLGQQGLAAEIAAEYSQHFADKFTEQQLEKVQWEEIANALARL' A
#
# COMPACT_ATOMS: atom_id res chain seq x y z
N MET A 1 17.19 -7.02 2.98
CA MET A 1 17.37 -5.88 2.05
C MET A 1 16.13 -5.04 2.22
N SER A 2 16.25 -3.82 2.74
CA SER A 2 15.10 -2.91 2.83
C SER A 2 14.68 -2.58 1.41
N ASP A 3 13.45 -2.92 1.01
CA ASP A 3 12.85 -2.31 -0.17
C ASP A 3 12.89 -0.81 0.10
N ALA A 4 13.81 -0.11 -0.56
CA ALA A 4 14.01 1.32 -0.33
C ALA A 4 12.85 2.03 -1.02
N PHE A 5 11.79 2.28 -0.26
CA PHE A 5 10.70 3.16 -0.68
C PHE A 5 11.29 4.51 -1.09
N SER A 6 10.70 5.12 -2.12
CA SER A 6 11.21 6.37 -2.68
C SER A 6 11.06 7.56 -1.75
N ASN A 7 10.18 7.48 -0.75
CA ASN A 7 10.03 8.51 0.29
C ASN A 7 9.57 7.94 1.64
N GLN A 8 9.70 8.79 2.66
CA GLN A 8 9.40 8.45 4.05
C GLN A 8 7.90 8.19 4.27
N GLU A 9 7.03 8.94 3.59
CA GLU A 9 5.57 8.79 3.66
C GLU A 9 5.12 7.41 3.18
N THR A 10 5.68 6.93 2.07
CA THR A 10 5.42 5.61 1.48
C THR A 10 5.88 4.50 2.43
N GLN A 11 7.09 4.62 2.99
CA GLN A 11 7.59 3.68 3.99
C GLN A 11 6.70 3.64 5.23
N THR A 12 6.33 4.81 5.76
CA THR A 12 5.49 4.93 6.97
C THR A 12 4.12 4.30 6.74
N MET A 13 3.52 4.56 5.57
CA MET A 13 2.25 3.95 5.19
C MET A 13 2.40 2.43 5.08
N PHE A 14 3.41 1.92 4.37
CA PHE A 14 3.65 0.49 4.24
C PHE A 14 3.77 -0.22 5.59
N GLU A 15 4.61 0.28 6.50
CA GLU A 15 4.72 -0.30 7.84
C GLU A 15 3.38 -0.24 8.59
N HIS A 16 2.58 0.82 8.39
CA HIS A 16 1.25 0.89 8.97
C HIS A 16 0.31 -0.21 8.44
N ILE A 17 0.26 -0.44 7.12
CA ILE A 17 -0.54 -1.52 6.50
C ILE A 17 -0.09 -2.87 7.04
N LYS A 18 1.22 -3.07 7.14
CA LYS A 18 1.81 -4.31 7.64
C LYS A 18 1.47 -4.56 9.11
N ASP A 19 1.44 -3.51 9.94
CA ASP A 19 1.05 -3.59 11.35
C ASP A 19 -0.45 -3.86 11.54
N THR A 20 -1.31 -3.30 10.69
CA THR A 20 -2.76 -3.49 10.77
C THR A 20 -3.21 -4.82 10.15
N GLN A 21 -2.38 -5.47 9.33
CA GLN A 21 -2.62 -6.77 8.69
C GLN A 21 -4.02 -6.93 8.04
N PRO A 22 -4.42 -6.05 7.11
CA PRO A 22 -5.65 -6.24 6.35
C PRO A 22 -5.53 -7.48 5.46
N GLN A 23 -6.25 -8.56 5.81
CA GLN A 23 -6.19 -9.85 5.10
C GLN A 23 -6.53 -9.71 3.61
N GLN A 24 -7.47 -8.83 3.28
CA GLN A 24 -7.91 -8.58 1.91
C GLN A 24 -6.75 -8.06 1.05
N LEU A 25 -6.11 -6.96 1.46
CA LEU A 25 -4.98 -6.39 0.72
C LEU A 25 -3.77 -7.32 0.61
N ILE A 26 -3.51 -8.14 1.64
CA ILE A 26 -2.47 -9.17 1.57
C ILE A 26 -2.84 -10.23 0.52
N SER A 27 -4.12 -10.62 0.44
CA SER A 27 -4.61 -11.55 -0.59
C SER A 27 -4.48 -10.95 -1.99
N ASP A 28 -4.95 -9.71 -2.18
CA ASP A 28 -4.95 -9.04 -3.47
C ASP A 28 -3.53 -8.75 -3.96
N ALA A 29 -2.61 -8.41 -3.05
CA ALA A 29 -1.20 -8.25 -3.39
C ALA A 29 -0.55 -9.58 -3.82
N LYS A 30 -0.94 -10.72 -3.22
CA LYS A 30 -0.51 -12.05 -3.69
C LYS A 30 -1.10 -12.40 -5.05
N GLU A 31 -2.30 -11.95 -5.36
CA GLU A 31 -2.93 -12.12 -6.67
C GLU A 31 -2.23 -11.29 -7.76
N ILE A 32 -1.76 -10.08 -7.44
CA ILE A 32 -0.86 -9.31 -8.33
C ILE A 32 0.38 -10.12 -8.67
N ARG A 33 1.06 -10.66 -7.65
CA ARG A 33 2.29 -11.44 -7.87
C ARG A 33 2.08 -12.64 -8.77
N GLN A 34 0.89 -13.23 -8.72
CA GLN A 34 0.50 -14.37 -9.53
C GLN A 34 -0.05 -13.97 -10.91
N GLY A 35 -0.20 -12.67 -11.18
CA GLY A 35 -0.68 -12.13 -12.45
C GLY A 35 -2.19 -12.18 -12.63
N TYR A 36 -2.96 -12.42 -11.56
CA TYR A 36 -4.42 -12.44 -11.59
C TYR A 36 -5.02 -11.03 -11.48
N LEU A 37 -4.33 -10.11 -10.79
CA LEU A 37 -4.70 -8.70 -10.66
C LEU A 37 -3.69 -7.77 -11.33
N GLY A 38 -4.17 -6.60 -11.77
CA GLY A 38 -3.33 -5.52 -12.29
C GLY A 38 -2.75 -4.66 -11.17
N GLN A 39 -1.45 -4.36 -11.25
CA GLN A 39 -0.73 -3.58 -10.23
C GLN A 39 -1.33 -2.20 -9.99
N GLN A 40 -1.73 -1.51 -11.05
CA GLN A 40 -2.34 -0.18 -10.95
C GLN A 40 -3.74 -0.23 -10.32
N GLY A 41 -4.49 -1.32 -10.54
CA GLY A 41 -5.81 -1.52 -9.95
C GLY A 41 -5.72 -1.64 -8.43
N LEU A 42 -4.85 -2.51 -7.93
CA LEU A 42 -4.68 -2.65 -6.48
C LEU A 42 -4.10 -1.40 -5.83
N ALA A 43 -3.15 -0.72 -6.49
CA ALA A 43 -2.61 0.52 -5.93
C ALA A 43 -3.72 1.56 -5.70
N ALA A 44 -4.69 1.66 -6.63
CA ALA A 44 -5.86 2.53 -6.47
C ALA A 44 -6.81 2.05 -5.37
N GLU A 45 -7.01 0.73 -5.22
CA GLU A 45 -7.84 0.15 -4.15
C GLU A 45 -7.21 0.38 -2.77
N ILE A 46 -5.92 0.11 -2.61
CA ILE A 46 -5.16 0.41 -1.38
C ILE A 46 -5.29 1.90 -1.06
N ALA A 47 -5.06 2.78 -2.04
CA ALA A 47 -5.16 4.21 -1.85
C ALA A 47 -6.57 4.62 -1.40
N ALA A 48 -7.63 4.08 -2.01
CA ALA A 48 -9.01 4.38 -1.66
C ALA A 48 -9.38 3.89 -0.26
N GLU A 49 -9.05 2.63 0.07
CA GLU A 49 -9.31 2.04 1.37
C GLU A 49 -8.55 2.82 2.46
N TYR A 50 -7.26 3.10 2.26
CA TYR A 50 -6.45 3.77 3.27
C TYR A 50 -6.76 5.26 3.40
N SER A 51 -7.09 5.95 2.30
CA SER A 51 -7.51 7.35 2.38
C SER A 51 -8.84 7.52 3.11
N GLN A 52 -9.76 6.54 2.99
CA GLN A 52 -11.02 6.58 3.71
C GLN A 52 -10.89 6.17 5.18
N HIS A 53 -10.11 5.12 5.47
CA HIS A 53 -10.03 4.54 6.81
C HIS A 53 -9.01 5.22 7.73
N PHE A 54 -8.02 5.94 7.17
CA PHE A 54 -6.93 6.52 7.96
C PHE A 54 -6.74 8.03 7.77
N ALA A 55 -7.78 8.74 7.30
CA ALA A 55 -7.81 10.21 7.27
C ALA A 55 -7.53 10.83 8.66
N ASP A 56 -7.81 10.11 9.75
CA ASP A 56 -7.52 10.55 11.11
C ASP A 56 -6.03 10.49 11.49
N LYS A 57 -5.23 9.70 10.77
CA LYS A 57 -3.79 9.48 11.05
C LYS A 57 -2.86 10.15 10.05
N PHE A 58 -3.32 10.33 8.82
CA PHE A 58 -2.54 10.93 7.74
C PHE A 58 -3.32 12.08 7.13
N THR A 59 -2.65 13.22 6.93
CA THR A 59 -3.26 14.35 6.24
C THR A 59 -3.36 14.05 4.74
N GLU A 60 -4.31 14.71 4.05
CA GLU A 60 -4.44 14.58 2.58
C GLU A 60 -3.11 14.86 1.87
N GLN A 61 -2.35 15.87 2.31
CA GLN A 61 -1.02 16.19 1.77
C GLN A 61 0.03 15.10 1.98
N GLN A 62 -0.10 14.28 3.02
CA GLN A 62 0.78 13.12 3.22
C GLN A 62 0.37 11.98 2.28
N LEU A 63 -0.93 11.72 2.15
CA LEU A 63 -1.48 10.68 1.28
C LEU A 63 -1.16 10.93 -0.20
N GLU A 64 -1.16 12.19 -0.64
CA GLU A 64 -0.76 12.58 -2.01
C GLU A 64 0.71 12.27 -2.33
N LYS A 65 1.58 12.17 -1.32
CA LYS A 65 3.00 11.83 -1.49
C LYS A 65 3.26 10.33 -1.44
N VAL A 66 2.26 9.54 -1.05
CA VAL A 66 2.42 8.09 -0.94
C VAL A 66 2.46 7.47 -2.34
N GLN A 67 3.50 6.68 -2.59
CA GLN A 67 3.66 5.93 -3.82
C GLN A 67 2.97 4.57 -3.67
N TRP A 68 1.67 4.54 -3.89
CA TRP A 68 0.82 3.35 -3.69
C TRP A 68 1.25 2.14 -4.52
N GLU A 69 1.84 2.35 -5.70
CA GLU A 69 2.39 1.27 -6.52
C GLU A 69 3.59 0.57 -5.86
N GLU A 70 4.43 1.31 -5.12
CA GLU A 70 5.54 0.73 -4.36
C GLU A 70 5.02 -0.09 -3.18
N ILE A 71 3.96 0.39 -2.52
CA ILE A 71 3.29 -0.32 -1.43
C ILE A 71 2.67 -1.63 -1.94
N ALA A 72 1.91 -1.58 -3.03
CA ALA A 72 1.32 -2.78 -3.64
C ALA A 72 2.38 -3.84 -3.97
N ASN A 73 3.52 -3.40 -4.54
CA ASN A 73 4.66 -4.28 -4.83
C ASN A 73 5.32 -4.85 -3.58
N ALA A 74 5.50 -4.04 -2.54
CA ALA A 74 6.10 -4.48 -1.29
C ALA A 74 5.19 -5.49 -0.57
N LEU A 75 3.88 -5.24 -0.54
CA LEU A 75 2.88 -6.17 0.01
C LEU A 75 2.87 -7.52 -0.73
N ALA A 76 3.05 -7.49 -2.05
CA ALA A 76 3.10 -8.70 -2.88
C ALA A 76 4.33 -9.59 -2.58
N ARG A 77 5.37 -9.02 -1.97
CA ARG A 77 6.63 -9.70 -1.62
C ARG A 77 6.67 -10.26 -0.20
N LEU A 78 5.72 -9.87 0.67
CA LEU A 78 5.55 -10.42 2.02
C LEU A 78 5.18 -11.92 1.98
#